data_AF-A0A7I7S8I7-F1
#
_entry.id   AF-A0A7I7S8I7-F1
#
_cell.length_a   1.000
_cell.length_b   1.000
_cell.length_c   1.000
_cell.angle_alpha   90.00
_cell.angle_beta   90.00
_cell.angle_gamma   90.00
#
_symmetry.space_group_name_H-M   'P 1'
#
loop_
_entity.id
_entity.type
_entity.pdbx_description
1 polymer ?
#
loop_
_entity_poly.entity_id
_entity_poly.type
_entity_poly.pdbx_seq_one_letter_code
_entity_poly.pdbx_strand_id
1 'polypeptide(L)' 'MTIDPPSVADEFEHADVDTVVIFVDMAGFTAFTEAHGDHRAAVLADRFAPLPKRSSGPETT' A
#
# COMPACT_ATOMS: atom_id res chain seq x y z
N MET A 1 28.80 -6.08 4.03
CA MET A 1 27.63 -6.95 4.29
C MET A 1 26.54 -6.02 4.77
N THR A 2 25.66 -5.60 3.86
CA THR A 2 24.49 -4.80 4.21
C THR A 2 23.41 -5.79 4.62
N ILE A 3 22.97 -5.72 5.88
CA ILE A 3 21.83 -6.50 6.35
C ILE A 3 20.61 -5.66 6.02
N ASP A 4 19.87 -6.05 4.98
CA ASP A 4 18.55 -5.47 4.76
C ASP A 4 17.67 -5.82 5.97
N PRO A 5 16.95 -4.85 6.55
CA PRO A 5 16.03 -5.13 7.63
C PRO A 5 14.94 -6.10 7.13
N PRO A 6 14.56 -7.11 7.93
CA PRO A 6 13.50 -8.03 7.53
C PRO A 6 12.23 -7.23 7.22
N SER A 7 11.63 -7.51 6.07
CA SER A 7 10.33 -6.96 5.72
C SER A 7 9.31 -7.51 6.72
N VAL A 8 8.41 -6.66 7.24
CA VAL A 8 7.25 -7.15 8.02
C VAL A 8 6.43 -8.18 7.26
N ALA A 9 6.53 -8.24 5.92
CA ALA A 9 5.91 -9.28 5.10
C ALA A 9 6.58 -10.66 5.23
N ASP A 10 7.86 -10.74 5.60
CA ASP A 10 8.59 -12.01 5.76
C ASP A 10 8.23 -12.75 7.06
N GLU A 11 7.61 -12.07 8.04
CA GLU A 11 7.14 -12.70 9.28
C GLU A 11 5.76 -13.38 9.15
N PHE A 12 5.06 -13.21 8.02
CA PHE A 12 3.73 -13.79 7.79
C PHE A 12 3.80 -15.14 7.05
N GLU A 13 4.55 -16.11 7.57
CA GLU A 13 4.46 -17.50 7.11
C GLU A 13 3.30 -18.20 7.84
N HIS A 14 2.07 -17.95 7.37
CA HIS A 14 0.88 -18.62 7.88
C HIS A 14 0.41 -19.67 6.87
N ALA A 15 0.87 -20.91 7.04
CA ALA A 15 0.41 -22.06 6.25
C ALA A 15 -1.12 -22.29 6.32
N ASP A 16 -1.80 -21.66 7.29
CA ASP A 16 -3.24 -21.76 7.55
C ASP A 16 -4.02 -20.46 7.23
N VAL A 17 -3.39 -19.43 6.63
CA VAL A 17 -4.10 -18.18 6.27
C VAL A 17 -4.52 -18.21 4.81
N ASP A 18 -5.83 -18.33 4.60
CA ASP A 18 -6.43 -18.35 3.27
C ASP A 18 -6.45 -16.96 2.60
N THR A 19 -6.51 -15.86 3.36
CA THR A 19 -6.60 -14.49 2.83
C THR A 19 -6.17 -13.44 3.85
N VAL A 20 -5.46 -12.40 3.37
CA VAL A 20 -5.15 -11.19 4.13
C VAL A 20 -5.90 -10.01 3.51
N VAL A 21 -6.61 -9.23 4.35
CA VAL A 21 -7.30 -8.00 3.93
C VAL A 21 -6.61 -6.80 4.56
N ILE A 22 -6.19 -5.84 3.73
CA ILE A 22 -5.49 -4.63 4.17
C ILE A 22 -6.38 -3.41 3.90
N PHE A 23 -6.64 -2.63 4.95
CA PHE A 23 -7.30 -1.33 4.85
C PHE A 23 -6.24 -0.23 4.89
N VAL A 24 -6.29 0.68 3.93
CA VAL A 24 -5.31 1.78 3.82
C VAL A 24 -6.04 3.11 3.75
N ASP A 25 -5.58 4.07 4.54
CA ASP A 25 -6.06 5.45 4.56
C ASP A 25 -4.94 6.43 4.14
N MET A 26 -5.31 7.49 3.44
CA MET A 26 -4.38 8.55 3.04
C MET A 26 -4.44 9.69 4.05
N ALA A 27 -3.46 9.74 4.96
CA ALA A 27 -3.39 10.79 5.96
C ALA A 27 -3.37 12.19 5.31
N GLY A 28 -4.26 13.08 5.78
CA GLY A 28 -4.35 14.46 5.30
C GLY A 28 -4.99 14.62 3.91
N PHE A 29 -5.61 13.58 3.35
CA PHE A 29 -6.27 13.65 2.04
C PHE A 29 -7.36 14.72 1.98
N THR A 30 -8.13 14.90 3.06
CA THR A 30 -9.12 15.99 3.18
C THR A 30 -8.47 17.36 3.07
N ALA A 31 -7.44 17.64 3.87
CA ALA A 31 -6.74 18.92 3.83
C ALA A 31 -6.07 19.17 2.47
N PHE A 32 -5.55 18.12 1.83
CA PHE A 32 -5.01 18.21 0.47
C PHE A 32 -6.09 18.59 -0.55
N THR A 33 -7.27 17.97 -0.45
CA THR A 33 -8.42 18.25 -1.31
C THR A 33 -8.91 19.68 -1.13
N GLU A 34 -9.00 20.17 0.11
CA GLU A 34 -9.38 21.55 0.42
C GLU A 34 -8.39 22.57 -0.16
N ALA A 35 -7.09 22.28 -0.09
CA ALA A 35 -6.05 23.19 -0.56
C ALA A 35 -5.86 23.20 -2.09
N HIS A 36 -6.13 22.07 -2.78
CA HIS A 36 -5.77 21.91 -4.20
C HIS A 36 -6.95 21.53 -5.11
N GLY A 37 -8.13 21.29 -4.54
CA GLY A 37 -9.35 20.91 -5.24
C GLY A 37 -9.42 19.42 -5.63
N ASP A 38 -10.64 18.98 -5.91
CA ASP A 38 -10.99 17.58 -6.19
C ASP A 38 -10.20 16.98 -7.35
N HIS A 39 -9.94 17.77 -8.40
CA HIS A 39 -9.20 17.29 -9.57
C HIS A 39 -7.78 16.82 -9.20
N ARG A 40 -7.08 17.58 -8.34
CA ARG A 40 -5.73 17.23 -7.89
C ARG A 40 -5.77 16.07 -6.91
N ALA A 41 -6.78 16.00 -6.05
CA ALA A 41 -7.00 14.89 -5.13
C ALA A 41 -7.27 13.57 -5.88
N ALA A 42 -8.09 13.61 -6.93
CA ALA A 42 -8.35 12.45 -7.79
C ALA A 42 -7.08 11.93 -8.45
N VAL A 43 -6.24 12.82 -9.00
CA VAL A 43 -4.95 12.43 -9.58
C VAL A 43 -4.02 11.80 -8.54
N LEU A 44 -4.06 12.27 -7.28
CA LEU A 44 -3.28 11.68 -6.20
C LEU A 44 -3.79 10.27 -5.84
N ALA A 45 -5.11 10.09 -5.73
CA ALA A 45 -5.72 8.79 -5.47
C ALA A 45 -5.42 7.77 -6.60
N ASP A 46 -5.51 8.19 -7.86
CA ASP A 46 -5.19 7.36 -9.02
C ASP A 46 -3.73 6.90 -9.02
N ARG A 47 -2.81 7.76 -8.57
CA ARG A 47 -1.38 7.41 -8.44
C ARG A 47 -1.11 6.50 -7.24
N PHE A 48 -1.93 6.58 -6.20
CA PHE A 48 -1.79 5.77 -4.99
C PHE A 48 -2.32 4.33 -5.19
N ALA A 49 -3.48 4.17 -5.84
CA ALA A 49 -4.15 2.88 -6.07
C ALA A 49 -3.27 1.73 -6.62
N PRO A 50 -2.26 1.96 -7.51
CA PRO A 50 -1.40 0.88 -7.98
C PRO A 50 -0.25 0.51 -7.03
N LEU A 51 0.08 1.33 -6.02
CA LEU A 51 1.22 1.07 -5.14
C LEU A 51 1.06 -0.20 -4.30
N PRO A 52 -0.11 -0.50 -3.70
CA PRO A 52 -0.31 -1.75 -2.96
C PRO A 52 -0.13 -3.01 -3.82
N LYS A 53 -0.43 -2.93 -5.13
CA LYS A 53 -0.26 -4.05 -6.07
C LYS A 53 1.20 -4.29 -6.47
N ARG A 54 2.07 -3.30 -6.27
CA ARG A 54 3.51 -3.43 -6.54
C ARG A 54 4.29 -3.94 -5.34
N SER A 55 3.72 -3.85 -4.15
CA SER A 55 4.31 -4.34 -2.90
C SER A 55 3.89 -5.76 -2.53
N SER A 56 2.91 -6.36 -3.22
CA SER A 56 2.66 -7.80 -3.12
C SER A 56 3.85 -8.53 -3.75
N GLY A 57 4.52 -9.37 -2.96
CA GLY A 57 5.66 -10.20 -3.40
C GLY A 57 5.33 -11.07 -4.63
N PRO A 58 6.33 -11.80 -5.16
CA PRO A 58 6.19 -12.53 -6.42
C PRO A 58 4.99 -13.49 -6.38
N GLU A 59 4.15 -13.43 -7.42
CA GLU A 59 3.17 -14.49 -7.71
C GLU A 59 3.96 -15.78 -7.97
N THR A 60 4.02 -16.67 -6.98
CA THR A 60 4.51 -18.04 -7.21
C THR A 60 3.43 -18.80 -7.97
N THR A 61 3.56 -18.83 -9.30
CA THR A 61 2.93 -19.82 -10.19
C THR A 61 3.81 -21.05 -10.29
#